data_AF-A0A7K3YFV3-F1
#
_entry.id   AF-A0A7K3YFV3-F1
#
_cell.length_a   1.000
_cell.length_b   1.000
_cell.length_c   1.000
_cell.angle_alpha   90.00
_cell.angle_beta   90.00
_cell.angle_gamma   90.00
#
_symmetry.space_group_name_H-M   'P 1'
#
loop_
_entity.id
_entity.type
_entity.pdbx_description
1 polymer ?
#
loop_
_entity_poly.entity_id
_entity_poly.type
_entity_poly.pdbx_seq_one_letter_code
_entity_poly.pdbx_strand_id
1 'polypeptide(L)'
;MLTFVGLGLYDLGDISVKGLECVKNADTVFLEAYTSRLMGTDLSAMEAFFGKAIRVLGREDVEQTPHEILELAAAGRVAFLTGGDPMVSTTHADLRLRAAAAGIETSIIHASSISSAVSGLSGLQNYRFGKSCSVPFPAKGWFPTTPIETVAENLALNLHTLVYLDIQNDR
;
A
#
# COMPACT_ATOMS: atom_id res chain seq x y z
N MET A 1 12.12 10.83 -11.63
CA MET A 1 12.26 9.69 -10.70
C MET A 1 10.96 9.50 -9.93
N LEU A 2 10.45 8.28 -9.84
CA LEU A 2 9.25 7.90 -9.07
C LEU A 2 9.64 7.10 -7.82
N THR A 3 9.41 7.64 -6.63
CA THR A 3 9.72 6.94 -5.37
C THR A 3 8.44 6.50 -4.67
N PHE A 4 8.32 5.20 -4.44
CA PHE A 4 7.23 4.60 -3.68
C PHE A 4 7.58 4.64 -2.19
N VAL A 5 6.74 5.25 -1.37
CA VAL A 5 7.02 5.48 0.06
C VAL A 5 5.91 4.90 0.91
N GLY A 6 6.26 3.97 1.79
CA GLY A 6 5.34 3.42 2.78
C GLY A 6 5.10 4.41 3.91
N LEU A 7 3.84 4.57 4.31
CA LEU A 7 3.43 5.40 5.43
C LEU A 7 3.34 4.62 6.76
N GLY A 8 3.47 3.30 6.71
CA GLY A 8 3.33 2.47 7.91
C GLY A 8 1.87 2.20 8.28
N LEU A 9 1.58 1.88 9.53
CA LEU A 9 0.34 1.17 9.88
C LEU A 9 -0.84 2.06 10.21
N TYR A 10 -0.61 3.16 10.92
CA TYR A 10 -1.68 3.82 11.65
C TYR A 10 -1.61 5.34 11.61
N ASP A 11 -0.46 5.96 11.90
CA ASP A 11 -0.36 7.42 11.97
C ASP A 11 0.92 7.98 11.33
N LEU A 12 1.06 9.31 11.37
CA LEU A 12 2.17 10.05 10.75
C LEU A 12 3.54 9.70 11.33
N GLY A 13 3.61 9.11 12.52
CA GLY A 13 4.85 8.67 13.16
C GLY A 13 5.38 7.36 12.61
N ASP A 14 4.58 6.59 11.87
CA ASP A 14 4.99 5.27 11.36
C ASP A 14 5.84 5.36 10.09
N ILE A 15 5.84 6.50 9.40
CA ILE A 15 6.71 6.74 8.25
C ILE A 15 8.18 6.73 8.70
N SER A 16 9.04 6.06 7.94
CA SER A 16 10.47 6.10 8.22
C SER A 16 11.04 7.51 8.04
N VAL A 17 12.13 7.82 8.75
CA VAL A 17 12.86 9.10 8.57
C VAL A 17 13.24 9.32 7.11
N LYS A 18 13.70 8.26 6.42
CA LYS A 18 14.02 8.29 4.98
C LYS A 18 12.79 8.63 4.13
N GLY A 19 11.63 8.08 4.48
CA GLY A 19 10.36 8.37 3.82
C GLY A 19 9.99 9.84 3.97
N LEU A 20 10.03 10.36 5.20
CA LEU A 20 9.73 11.76 5.51
C LEU A 20 10.65 12.73 4.73
N GLU A 21 11.94 12.44 4.69
CA GLU A 21 12.91 13.23 3.92
C GLU A 21 12.62 13.18 2.42
N CYS A 22 12.23 12.02 1.88
CA CYS A 22 11.82 11.89 0.49
C CYS A 22 10.60 12.75 0.17
N VAL A 23 9.56 12.72 1.02
CA VAL A 23 8.34 13.52 0.80
C VAL A 23 8.65 15.03 0.81
N LYS A 24 9.42 15.50 1.80
CA LYS A 24 9.80 16.92 1.90
C LYS A 24 10.59 17.41 0.69
N ASN A 25 11.40 16.53 0.11
CA ASN A 25 12.21 16.83 -1.05
C ASN A 25 11.48 16.58 -2.38
N ALA A 26 10.31 15.96 -2.41
CA ALA A 26 9.60 15.70 -3.66
C ALA A 26 9.04 16.99 -4.28
N ASP A 27 9.01 17.04 -5.61
CA ASP A 27 8.40 18.13 -6.37
C ASP A 27 6.88 17.93 -6.47
N THR A 28 6.42 16.67 -6.51
CA THR A 28 5.00 16.29 -6.43
C THR A 28 4.83 15.12 -5.47
N VAL A 29 3.75 15.17 -4.68
CA VAL A 29 3.37 14.12 -3.73
C VAL A 29 1.97 13.61 -4.09
N PHE A 30 1.89 12.31 -4.36
CA PHE A 30 0.64 11.58 -4.55
C PHE A 30 0.37 10.67 -3.37
N LEU A 31 -0.88 10.49 -2.99
CA LEU A 31 -1.32 9.52 -2.00
C LEU A 31 -2.39 8.62 -2.63
N GLU A 32 -2.15 7.31 -2.72
CA GLU A 32 -3.24 6.39 -2.98
C GLU A 32 -3.97 6.05 -1.67
N ALA A 33 -5.30 6.04 -1.72
CA ALA A 33 -6.15 5.80 -0.54
C ALA A 33 -7.11 4.61 -0.71
N TYR A 34 -6.80 3.68 -1.62
CA TYR A 34 -7.69 2.57 -2.01
C TYR A 34 -7.14 1.20 -1.65
N THR A 35 -5.82 1.03 -1.46
CA THR A 35 -5.25 -0.25 -1.02
C THR A 35 -5.27 -0.38 0.50
N SER A 36 -5.15 0.74 1.22
CA SER A 36 -5.23 0.84 2.67
C SER A 36 -5.57 2.27 3.09
N ARG A 37 -5.96 2.46 4.35
CA ARG A 37 -6.25 3.77 4.95
C ARG A 37 -5.49 3.94 6.26
N LEU A 38 -4.77 5.05 6.38
CA LEU A 38 -4.04 5.42 7.59
C LEU A 38 -5.02 6.07 8.59
N MET A 39 -5.60 5.26 9.48
CA MET A 39 -6.77 5.67 10.29
C MET A 39 -6.46 6.70 11.41
N GLY A 40 -5.20 6.84 11.82
CA GLY A 40 -4.75 7.76 12.86
C GLY A 40 -4.49 9.19 12.36
N THR A 41 -4.81 9.51 11.11
CA THR A 41 -4.61 10.83 10.53
C THR A 41 -5.61 11.14 9.42
N ASP A 42 -5.58 12.37 8.90
CA ASP A 42 -6.35 12.80 7.74
C ASP A 42 -5.45 13.58 6.76
N LEU A 43 -6.00 13.91 5.58
CA LEU A 43 -5.25 14.60 4.54
C LEU A 43 -4.70 15.94 5.01
N SER A 44 -5.49 16.72 5.76
CA SER A 44 -5.09 18.04 6.26
C SER A 44 -3.90 17.94 7.21
N ALA A 45 -3.93 16.96 8.12
CA ALA A 45 -2.84 16.69 9.04
C ALA A 45 -1.58 16.18 8.31
N MET A 46 -1.73 15.33 7.30
CA MET A 46 -0.62 14.89 6.44
C MET A 46 0.05 16.07 5.73
N GLU A 47 -0.73 16.95 5.08
CA GLU A 47 -0.21 18.11 4.37
C GLU A 47 0.52 19.07 5.31
N ALA A 48 -0.04 19.32 6.50
CA ALA A 48 0.59 20.14 7.53
C ALA A 48 1.91 19.53 8.04
N PHE A 49 1.95 18.21 8.23
CA PHE A 49 3.13 17.51 8.72
C PHE A 49 4.27 17.41 7.69
N PHE A 50 3.92 17.15 6.42
CA PHE A 50 4.90 17.08 5.34
C PHE A 50 5.30 18.45 4.80
N GLY A 51 4.48 19.48 5.01
CA GLY A 51 4.68 20.81 4.42
C GLY A 51 4.55 20.80 2.90
N LYS A 52 3.70 19.92 2.37
CA LYS A 52 3.49 19.68 0.94
C LYS A 52 2.01 19.46 0.68
N ALA A 53 1.51 19.99 -0.43
CA ALA A 53 0.20 19.61 -0.93
C ALA A 53 0.24 18.16 -1.43
N ILE A 54 -0.82 17.40 -1.15
CA ILE A 54 -0.92 15.98 -1.47
C ILE A 54 -2.08 15.77 -2.44
N ARG A 55 -1.80 15.14 -3.58
CA ARG A 55 -2.82 14.76 -4.56
C ARG A 55 -3.31 13.34 -4.27
N VAL A 56 -4.57 13.19 -3.88
CA VAL A 56 -5.16 11.88 -3.60
C VAL A 56 -5.55 11.19 -4.90
N LEU A 57 -5.17 9.92 -5.04
CA LEU A 57 -5.42 9.09 -6.21
C LEU A 57 -6.39 7.94 -5.86
N GLY A 58 -7.30 7.67 -6.78
CA GLY A 58 -8.14 6.49 -6.79
C GLY A 58 -7.49 5.33 -7.55
N ARG A 59 -8.18 4.19 -7.55
CA ARG A 59 -7.73 2.98 -8.26
C ARG A 59 -7.56 3.21 -9.76
N GLU A 60 -8.49 3.94 -10.38
CA GLU A 60 -8.46 4.22 -11.82
C GLU A 60 -7.22 5.01 -12.21
N ASP A 61 -6.88 6.04 -11.44
CA ASP A 61 -5.71 6.92 -11.68
C ASP A 61 -4.38 6.14 -11.64
N VAL A 62 -4.31 5.03 -10.90
CA VAL A 62 -3.09 4.24 -10.73
C VAL A 62 -3.07 3.04 -11.68
N GLU A 63 -4.15 2.27 -11.75
CA GLU A 63 -4.18 0.99 -12.47
C GLU A 63 -4.57 1.15 -13.94
N GLN A 64 -5.41 2.14 -14.28
CA GLN A 64 -5.92 2.33 -15.64
C GLN A 64 -5.21 3.48 -16.34
N THR A 65 -5.10 4.64 -15.70
CA THR A 65 -4.66 5.90 -16.33
C THR A 65 -3.49 6.58 -15.60
N PRO A 66 -2.35 5.91 -15.36
CA PRO A 66 -1.21 6.47 -14.60
C PRO A 66 -0.40 7.56 -15.33
N HIS A 67 -0.95 8.15 -16.41
CA HIS A 67 -0.24 9.07 -17.28
C HIS A 67 0.32 10.28 -16.53
N GLU A 68 -0.49 10.93 -15.68
CA GLU A 68 -0.05 12.10 -14.91
C GLU A 68 1.14 11.76 -13.99
N ILE A 69 1.10 10.63 -13.30
CA ILE A 69 2.15 10.18 -12.39
C ILE A 69 3.46 9.99 -13.16
N LEU A 70 3.39 9.33 -14.31
CA LEU A 70 4.56 9.04 -15.15
C LEU A 70 5.13 10.31 -15.81
N GLU A 71 4.28 11.21 -16.31
CA GLU A 71 4.69 12.47 -16.90
C GLU A 71 5.43 13.36 -15.89
N LEU A 72 4.87 13.52 -14.69
CA LEU A 72 5.51 14.29 -13.63
C LEU A 72 6.79 13.62 -13.13
N ALA A 73 6.83 12.28 -13.07
CA ALA A 73 8.03 11.54 -12.70
C ALA A 73 9.11 11.58 -13.79
N ALA A 74 8.77 11.80 -15.06
CA ALA A 74 9.76 12.04 -16.11
C ALA A 74 10.40 13.44 -15.99
N ALA A 75 9.65 14.43 -15.50
CA ALA A 75 10.10 15.81 -15.37
C ALA A 75 10.72 16.17 -14.01
N GLY A 76 10.49 15.38 -12.96
CA GLY A 76 10.95 15.71 -11.61
C GLY A 76 10.95 14.54 -10.62
N ARG A 77 10.97 14.87 -9.33
CA ARG A 77 10.92 13.92 -8.20
C ARG A 77 9.48 13.76 -7.73
N VAL A 78 8.93 12.58 -7.93
CA VAL A 78 7.58 12.22 -7.47
C VAL A 78 7.67 11.27 -6.29
N ALA A 79 6.97 11.59 -5.20
CA ALA A 79 6.71 10.66 -4.10
C ALA A 79 5.30 10.09 -4.24
N PHE A 80 5.19 8.76 -4.28
CA PHE A 80 3.93 8.03 -4.32
C PHE A 80 3.74 7.33 -2.97
N LEU A 81 2.83 7.87 -2.17
CA LEU A 81 2.57 7.46 -0.79
C LEU A 81 1.47 6.40 -0.73
N THR A 82 1.64 5.43 0.17
CA THR A 82 0.70 4.32 0.37
C THR A 82 0.71 3.85 1.82
N GLY A 83 -0.44 3.45 2.33
CA GLY A 83 -0.57 2.87 3.67
C GLY A 83 0.14 1.52 3.76
N GLY A 84 0.90 1.31 4.83
CA GLY A 84 1.73 0.11 5.02
C GLY A 84 3.03 0.20 4.24
N ASP A 85 3.40 -0.92 3.59
CA ASP A 85 4.58 -1.01 2.73
C ASP A 85 4.15 -1.03 1.25
N PRO A 86 4.80 -0.26 0.35
CA PRO A 86 4.30 -0.07 -1.00
C PRO A 86 4.16 -1.32 -1.84
N MET A 87 4.91 -2.37 -1.53
CA MET A 87 4.98 -3.59 -2.33
C MET A 87 4.27 -4.77 -1.67
N VAL A 88 3.54 -4.55 -0.56
CA VAL A 88 2.86 -5.63 0.17
C VAL A 88 1.36 -5.57 -0.03
N SER A 89 0.81 -6.63 -0.65
CA SER A 89 -0.64 -6.76 -0.92
C SER A 89 -1.22 -5.63 -1.79
N THR A 90 -0.41 -5.12 -2.72
CA THR A 90 -0.79 -4.08 -3.68
C THR A 90 -0.46 -4.53 -5.11
N THR A 91 -0.92 -3.75 -6.09
CA THR A 91 -0.59 -3.88 -7.52
C THR A 91 0.49 -2.90 -7.97
N HIS A 92 1.11 -2.15 -7.05
CA HIS A 92 2.05 -1.06 -7.37
C HIS A 92 3.31 -1.50 -8.13
N ALA A 93 3.65 -2.80 -8.09
CA ALA A 93 4.71 -3.36 -8.94
C ALA A 93 4.42 -3.16 -10.43
N ASP A 94 3.15 -3.17 -10.86
CA ASP A 94 2.76 -2.86 -12.24
C ASP A 94 3.12 -1.42 -12.63
N LEU A 95 2.83 -0.44 -11.77
CA LEU A 95 3.21 0.95 -12.00
C LEU A 95 4.74 1.11 -12.13
N ARG A 96 5.53 0.33 -11.38
CA ARG A 96 7.00 0.29 -11.53
C ARG A 96 7.43 -0.23 -12.89
N LEU A 97 6.77 -1.28 -13.40
CA LEU A 97 7.05 -1.83 -14.73
C LEU A 97 6.72 -0.82 -15.83
N ARG A 98 5.59 -0.11 -15.72
CA ARG A 98 5.21 0.96 -16.65
C ARG A 98 6.21 2.12 -16.62
N ALA A 99 6.65 2.54 -15.44
CA ALA A 99 7.69 3.56 -15.29
C ALA A 99 9.02 3.13 -15.92
N ALA A 100 9.45 1.89 -15.70
CA ALA A 100 10.66 1.35 -16.32
C ALA A 100 10.57 1.32 -17.85
N ALA A 101 9.41 0.92 -18.41
CA ALA A 101 9.17 0.93 -19.86
C ALA A 101 9.23 2.34 -20.47
N ALA A 102 8.88 3.37 -19.69
CA ALA A 102 8.99 4.78 -20.05
C ALA A 102 10.38 5.40 -19.77
N GLY A 103 11.37 4.61 -19.32
CA GLY A 103 12.70 5.10 -18.98
C GLY A 103 12.77 5.91 -17.68
N ILE A 104 11.76 5.81 -16.81
CA ILE A 104 11.68 6.52 -15.54
C ILE A 104 12.30 5.65 -14.43
N GLU A 105 13.31 6.19 -13.76
CA GLU A 105 13.91 5.53 -12.60
C GLU A 105 12.89 5.42 -11.44
N THR A 106 12.84 4.24 -10.80
CA THR A 106 12.00 3.99 -9.62
C THR A 106 12.81 3.63 -8.39
N SER A 107 12.33 4.03 -7.21
CA SER A 107 12.88 3.64 -5.91
C SER A 107 11.77 3.23 -4.94
N ILE A 108 12.10 2.44 -3.92
CA ILE A 108 11.18 2.04 -2.86
C ILE A 108 11.78 2.44 -1.51
N ILE A 109 10.97 3.10 -0.70
CA ILE A 109 11.22 3.34 0.72
C ILE A 109 10.17 2.56 1.50
N HIS A 110 10.64 1.47 2.12
CA HIS A 110 9.82 0.56 2.92
C HIS A 110 9.33 1.20 4.23
N ALA A 111 8.27 0.61 4.78
CA ALA A 111 7.73 0.94 6.10
C ALA A 111 7.12 -0.31 6.75
N SER A 112 6.60 -0.17 7.98
CA SER A 112 5.90 -1.25 8.67
C SER A 112 4.67 -1.70 7.87
N SER A 113 4.52 -3.01 7.69
CA SER A 113 3.36 -3.62 7.03
C SER A 113 2.62 -4.52 8.02
N ILE A 114 1.30 -4.62 7.89
CA ILE A 114 0.51 -5.53 8.72
C ILE A 114 0.96 -6.99 8.54
N SER A 115 1.53 -7.32 7.37
CA SER A 115 2.10 -8.64 7.07
C SER A 115 3.21 -9.06 8.04
N SER A 116 4.02 -8.11 8.53
CA SER A 116 5.08 -8.38 9.49
C SER A 116 4.66 -8.04 10.92
N ALA A 117 3.78 -7.05 11.12
CA ALA A 117 3.33 -6.65 12.44
C ALA A 117 2.39 -7.68 13.10
N VAL A 118 1.58 -8.40 12.30
CA VAL A 118 0.55 -9.31 12.83
C VAL A 118 1.09 -10.38 13.77
N SER A 119 2.28 -10.91 13.54
CA SER A 119 2.89 -11.93 14.41
C SER A 119 3.18 -11.37 15.81
N GLY A 120 3.73 -10.15 15.88
CA GLY A 120 4.03 -9.49 17.15
C GLY A 120 2.75 -9.12 17.90
N LEU A 121 1.74 -8.62 17.18
CA LEU A 121 0.45 -8.20 17.76
C LEU A 121 -0.38 -9.37 18.29
N SER A 122 -0.29 -10.54 17.65
CA SER A 122 -1.07 -11.73 18.00
C SER A 122 -0.34 -12.71 18.92
N GLY A 123 0.98 -12.54 19.11
CA GLY A 123 1.83 -13.52 19.79
C GLY A 123 2.07 -14.81 18.99
N LEU A 124 1.60 -14.87 17.74
CA LEU A 124 1.82 -15.99 16.84
C LEU A 124 3.23 -15.94 16.25
N GLN A 125 3.83 -17.11 16.06
CA GLN A 125 5.16 -17.21 15.49
C GLN A 125 5.15 -16.82 14.01
N ASN A 126 5.97 -15.84 13.62
CA ASN A 126 6.03 -15.34 12.25
C ASN A 126 6.31 -16.45 11.21
N TYR A 127 7.17 -17.40 11.52
CA TYR A 127 7.50 -18.54 10.65
C TYR A 127 6.39 -19.60 10.56
N ARG A 128 5.30 -19.46 11.32
CA ARG A 128 4.13 -20.34 11.23
C ARG A 128 3.01 -19.75 10.35
N PHE A 129 3.17 -18.57 9.75
CA PHE A 129 2.22 -18.04 8.78
C PHE A 129 2.42 -18.70 7.40
N GLY A 130 1.33 -19.25 6.87
CA GLY A 130 1.27 -19.86 5.54
C GLY A 130 0.83 -18.86 4.47
N LYS A 131 0.12 -19.37 3.44
CA LYS A 131 -0.40 -18.53 2.35
C LYS A 131 -1.45 -17.56 2.89
N SER A 132 -1.29 -16.26 2.64
CA SER A 132 -2.32 -15.26 2.98
C SER A 132 -3.45 -15.23 1.94
N CYS A 133 -4.61 -14.73 2.33
CA CYS A 133 -5.73 -14.47 1.42
C CYS A 133 -6.48 -13.18 1.79
N SER A 134 -7.35 -12.70 0.91
CA SER A 134 -8.24 -11.57 1.17
C SER A 134 -9.70 -12.03 1.15
N VAL A 135 -10.51 -11.54 2.09
CA VAL A 135 -11.96 -11.77 2.11
C VAL A 135 -12.66 -10.55 1.50
N PRO A 136 -13.15 -10.64 0.25
CA PRO A 136 -13.86 -9.56 -0.40
C PRO A 136 -15.28 -9.42 0.13
N PHE A 137 -15.89 -8.24 -0.01
CA PHE A 137 -17.33 -8.11 0.21
C PHE A 137 -18.10 -8.93 -0.84
N PRO A 138 -19.13 -9.70 -0.44
CA PRO A 138 -19.99 -10.42 -1.39
C PRO A 138 -20.70 -9.46 -2.35
N ALA A 139 -20.86 -9.89 -3.61
CA ALA A 139 -21.67 -9.20 -4.61
C ALA A 139 -22.75 -10.14 -5.17
N LYS A 140 -23.77 -9.58 -5.83
CA LYS A 140 -24.87 -10.39 -6.37
C LYS A 140 -24.35 -11.43 -7.37
N GLY A 141 -24.51 -12.71 -7.03
CA GLY A 141 -24.03 -13.83 -7.85
C GLY A 141 -22.52 -14.07 -7.79
N TRP A 142 -21.80 -13.38 -6.91
CA TRP A 142 -20.35 -13.54 -6.73
C TRP A 142 -20.02 -13.71 -5.24
N PHE A 143 -19.66 -14.94 -4.87
CA PHE A 143 -19.33 -15.33 -3.51
C PHE A 143 -18.09 -16.23 -3.53
N PRO A 144 -16.88 -15.66 -3.49
CA PRO A 144 -15.65 -16.42 -3.69
C PRO A 144 -15.34 -17.31 -2.48
N THR A 145 -15.00 -18.58 -2.76
CA THR A 145 -14.66 -19.60 -1.75
C THR A 145 -13.16 -19.70 -1.46
N THR A 146 -12.33 -19.08 -2.30
CA THR A 146 -10.86 -19.09 -2.19
C THR A 146 -10.30 -18.75 -0.80
N PRO A 147 -10.87 -17.81 -0.02
CA PRO A 147 -10.39 -17.57 1.35
C PRO A 147 -10.57 -18.79 2.26
N ILE A 148 -11.70 -19.49 2.16
CA ILE A 148 -11.99 -20.69 2.94
C ILE A 148 -11.04 -21.82 2.55
N GLU A 149 -10.82 -22.01 1.24
CA GLU A 149 -9.87 -22.99 0.70
C GLU A 149 -8.46 -22.73 1.23
N THR A 150 -7.99 -21.47 1.19
CA THR A 150 -6.66 -21.08 1.68
C THR A 150 -6.51 -21.34 3.18
N VAL A 151 -7.52 -21.01 3.98
CA VAL A 151 -7.52 -21.28 5.43
C VAL A 151 -7.47 -22.79 5.70
N ALA A 152 -8.25 -23.59 4.97
CA ALA A 152 -8.28 -25.04 5.13
C ALA A 152 -6.93 -25.69 4.78
N GLU A 153 -6.28 -25.25 3.69
CA GLU A 153 -4.96 -25.71 3.28
C GLU A 153 -3.89 -25.42 4.34
N ASN A 154 -3.84 -24.19 4.85
CA ASN A 154 -2.89 -23.83 5.90
C ASN A 154 -3.16 -24.62 7.19
N LEU A 155 -4.43 -24.79 7.58
CA LEU A 155 -4.79 -25.55 8.77
C LEU A 155 -4.34 -27.02 8.69
N ALA A 156 -4.52 -27.65 7.52
CA ALA A 156 -4.05 -29.02 7.26
C ALA A 156 -2.52 -29.17 7.41
N LEU A 157 -1.76 -28.08 7.21
CA LEU A 157 -0.31 -28.01 7.36
C LEU A 157 0.16 -27.51 8.73
N ASN A 158 -0.74 -27.27 9.68
CA ASN A 158 -0.32 -26.73 10.96
C ASN A 158 -0.30 -25.19 11.02
N LEU A 159 -0.53 -24.47 9.92
CA LEU A 159 -0.09 -23.08 9.73
C LEU A 159 -1.18 -22.03 10.08
N HIS A 160 -0.74 -20.84 10.47
CA HIS A 160 -1.58 -19.65 10.62
C HIS A 160 -1.90 -19.05 9.25
N THR A 161 -3.06 -18.40 9.12
CA THR A 161 -3.46 -17.69 7.90
C THR A 161 -3.65 -16.22 8.23
N LEU A 162 -2.91 -15.33 7.55
CA LEU A 162 -3.24 -13.90 7.55
C LEU A 162 -4.36 -13.68 6.53
N VAL A 163 -5.51 -13.24 7.04
CA VAL A 163 -6.69 -12.93 6.23
C VAL A 163 -6.85 -11.42 6.17
N TYR A 164 -6.57 -10.83 5.01
CA TYR A 164 -6.84 -9.42 4.75
C TYR A 164 -8.35 -9.22 4.57
N LEU A 165 -8.85 -8.08 5.02
CA LEU A 165 -10.24 -7.68 4.81
C LEU A 165 -10.31 -6.70 3.64
N ASP A 166 -11.36 -6.83 2.83
CA ASP A 166 -11.65 -5.87 1.76
C ASP A 166 -11.83 -4.46 2.31
N ILE A 167 -11.54 -3.47 1.48
CA ILE A 167 -11.75 -2.06 1.78
C ILE A 167 -12.60 -1.48 0.67
N GLN A 168 -13.75 -0.90 1.04
CA GLN A 168 -14.57 -0.14 0.10
C GLN A 168 -14.72 1.29 0.61
N ASN A 169 -14.98 2.23 -0.30
CA ASN A 169 -14.99 3.63 0.10
C ASN A 169 -16.08 3.98 1.12
N ASP A 170 -17.15 3.19 1.10
CA ASP A 170 -18.37 3.29 1.87
C ASP A 170 -18.55 2.18 2.92
N ARG A 171 -17.62 1.21 3.04
CA ARG A 171 -17.75 0.04 3.91
C ARG A 171 -16.43 -0.49 4.45
#